data_AF-A0A8T5S484-F1
#
_entry.id   AF-A0A8T5S484-F1
#
_cell.length_a   1.000
_cell.length_b   1.000
_cell.length_c   1.000
_cell.angle_alpha   90.00
_cell.angle_beta   90.00
_cell.angle_gamma   90.00
#
_symmetry.space_group_name_H-M   'P 1'
#
loop_
_entity.id
_entity.type
_entity.pdbx_description
1 polymer ?
#
loop_
_entity_poly.entity_id
_entity_poly.type
_entity_poly.pdbx_seq_one_letter_code
_entity_poly.pdbx_strand_id
1 'polypeptide(L)' 'MSDMSTPPECFICKKTSERSIENSYYCICDVAICPDCVNSTKKNDKTWICPHCKEENNLEESRLFRSS' A
#
# COMPACT_ATOMS: atom_id res chain seq x y z
N MET A 1 -7.24 -13.48 -23.00
CA MET A 1 -7.44 -13.62 -21.55
C MET A 1 -7.07 -12.28 -20.96
N SER A 2 -8.07 -11.43 -20.71
CA SER A 2 -7.82 -10.13 -20.10
C SER A 2 -7.76 -10.39 -18.60
N ASP A 3 -6.54 -10.55 -18.06
CA ASP A 3 -6.33 -10.50 -16.62
C ASP A 3 -6.81 -9.13 -16.16
N MET A 4 -8.08 -9.05 -15.75
CA MET A 4 -8.62 -7.92 -15.02
C MET A 4 -7.89 -7.90 -13.69
N SER A 5 -6.68 -7.34 -13.70
CA SER A 5 -5.88 -7.10 -12.50
C SER A 5 -6.69 -6.10 -11.70
N THR A 6 -7.53 -6.63 -10.81
CA THR A 6 -8.38 -5.81 -9.94
C THR A 6 -7.44 -4.82 -9.26
N PRO A 7 -7.72 -3.51 -9.37
CA PRO A 7 -6.85 -2.52 -8.77
C PRO A 7 -6.68 -2.83 -7.28
N PRO A 8 -5.46 -2.73 -6.73
CA PRO A 8 -5.20 -3.13 -5.36
C PRO A 8 -6.07 -2.30 -4.40
N GLU A 9 -6.90 -2.99 -3.62
CA GLU A 9 -7.73 -2.40 -2.57
C GLU A 9 -6.89 -2.15 -1.32
N CYS A 10 -7.14 -1.01 -0.65
CA CYS A 10 -6.55 -0.79 0.66
C CYS A 10 -7.04 -1.87 1.64
N PHE A 11 -6.11 -2.61 2.26
CA PHE A 11 -6.46 -3.70 3.18
C PHE A 11 -7.29 -3.23 4.39
N ILE A 12 -7.11 -1.97 4.82
CA ILE A 12 -7.79 -1.40 5.99
C ILE A 12 -9.18 -0.87 5.64
N CYS A 13 -9.30 0.04 4.67
CA CYS A 13 -10.57 0.71 4.38
C CYS A 13 -11.36 0.09 3.22
N LYS A 14 -10.80 -0.92 2.55
CA LYS A 14 -11.39 -1.63 1.39
C LYS A 14 -11.78 -0.73 0.22
N LYS A 15 -11.24 0.49 0.18
CA LYS A 15 -11.46 1.43 -0.93
C LYS A 15 -10.45 1.16 -2.03
N THR A 16 -10.95 1.01 -3.24
CA THR A 16 -10.23 1.16 -4.50
C THR A 16 -10.41 2.59 -4.98
N SER A 17 -9.33 3.34 -5.12
CA SER A 17 -9.39 4.57 -5.92
C SER A 17 -8.17 4.66 -6.81
N GLU A 18 -8.36 5.09 -8.06
CA GLU A 18 -7.29 5.19 -9.04
C GLU A 18 -6.13 6.07 -8.53
N ARG A 19 -6.44 7.16 -7.81
CA ARG A 19 -5.45 8.01 -7.13
C ARG A 19 -4.77 7.34 -5.93
N SER A 20 -5.41 6.36 -5.28
CA SER A 20 -4.82 5.61 -4.17
C SER A 20 -3.78 4.61 -4.66
N ILE A 21 -3.98 4.00 -5.82
CA ILE A 21 -3.08 2.95 -6.36
C ILE A 21 -1.67 3.51 -6.61
N GLU A 22 -1.59 4.70 -7.22
CA GLU A 22 -0.32 5.37 -7.55
C GLU A 22 0.48 5.80 -6.32
N ASN A 23 -0.18 5.94 -5.17
CA ASN A 23 0.44 6.37 -3.92
C ASN A 23 0.33 5.32 -2.82
N SER A 24 -0.11 4.11 -3.15
CA SER A 24 -0.28 3.02 -2.20
C SER A 24 1.08 2.49 -1.76
N TYR A 25 1.10 2.01 -0.53
CA TYR A 25 2.24 1.36 0.10
C TYR A 25 2.01 -0.14 0.05
N TYR A 26 2.98 -0.85 -0.53
CA TYR A 26 2.89 -2.28 -0.79
C TYR A 26 3.82 -3.04 0.13
N CYS A 27 3.31 -4.12 0.72
CA CYS A 27 4.11 -5.10 1.40
C CYS A 27 4.36 -6.29 0.47
N ILE A 28 5.50 -6.98 0.65
CA ILE A 28 5.85 -8.19 -0.10
C ILE A 28 4.86 -9.36 0.10
N CYS A 29 3.96 -9.26 1.08
CA CYS A 29 2.87 -10.22 1.30
C CYS A 29 1.60 -9.89 0.51
N ASP A 30 1.73 -9.15 -0.60
CA ASP A 30 0.65 -8.74 -1.50
C ASP A 30 -0.45 -7.88 -0.85
N VAL A 31 -0.08 -7.11 0.18
CA VAL A 31 -0.98 -6.17 0.86
C VAL A 31 -0.69 -4.74 0.42
N ALA A 32 -1.73 -4.05 -0.03
CA ALA A 32 -1.68 -2.62 -0.33
C ALA A 32 -2.39 -1.79 0.74
N ILE A 33 -1.80 -0.65 1.11
CA ILE A 33 -2.37 0.33 2.04
C ILE A 33 -2.42 1.69 1.34
N CYS A 34 -3.55 2.40 1.44
CA CYS A 34 -3.65 3.75 0.87
C CYS A 34 -2.92 4.79 1.73
N PRO A 35 -2.59 5.98 1.15
CA PRO A 35 -1.95 7.07 1.89
C PRO A 35 -2.69 7.53 3.15
N ASP A 36 -4.02 7.45 3.15
CA ASP A 36 -4.82 7.85 4.31
C ASP A 36 -4.64 6.85 5.47
N CYS A 37 -4.63 5.55 5.15
CA CYS A 37 -4.56 4.50 6.15
C CYS A 37 -3.12 4.22 6.61
N VAL A 38 -2.09 4.48 5.79
CA VAL A 38 -0.70 4.18 6.15
C VAL A 38 -0.28 4.90 7.43
N ASN A 39 -0.79 6.11 7.66
CA ASN A 39 -0.49 6.90 8.85
C ASN A 39 -0.87 6.19 10.16
N SER A 40 -1.91 5.34 10.13
CA SER A 40 -2.30 4.53 11.29
C SER A 40 -1.39 3.32 11.54
N THR A 41 -0.56 2.98 10.56
CA THR A 41 0.36 1.83 10.60
C THR A 41 1.83 2.25 10.69
N LYS A 42 2.13 3.56 10.65
CA LYS A 42 3.48 4.08 10.78
C LYS A 42 4.04 3.76 12.15
N LYS A 43 5.29 3.27 12.16
CA LYS A 43 6.09 3.14 13.37
C LYS A 43 6.91 4.41 13.61
N ASN A 44 7.38 5.03 12.54
CA ASN A 44 8.12 6.29 12.54
C ASN A 44 7.96 7.00 11.18
N ASP A 45 8.70 8.07 10.96
CA ASP A 45 8.63 8.89 9.74
C ASP A 45 9.16 8.19 8.47
N LYS A 46 9.83 7.04 8.62
CA LYS A 46 10.46 6.27 7.53
C LYS A 46 9.83 4.90 7.32
N THR A 47 9.21 4.31 8.34
CA THR A 47 8.72 2.93 8.27
C THR A 47 7.29 2.76 8.77
N TRP A 48 6.61 1.77 8.19
CA TRP A 48 5.28 1.33 8.59
C TRP A 48 5.26 -0.18 8.81
N ILE A 49 4.35 -0.63 9.67
CA ILE A 49 4.19 -2.04 9.99
C ILE A 49 3.00 -2.59 9.23
N CYS A 50 3.22 -3.65 8.45
CA CYS A 50 2.15 -4.29 7.71
C CYS A 50 1.08 -4.81 8.68
N PRO A 51 -0.21 -4.42 8.56
CA PRO A 51 -1.24 -4.87 9.48
C PRO A 51 -1.51 -6.37 9.36
N HIS A 52 -1.14 -6.99 8.23
CA HIS A 52 -1.32 -8.42 7.96
C HIS A 52 -0.17 -9.27 8.50
N CYS A 53 1.06 -9.13 7.97
CA CYS A 53 2.20 -9.97 8.33
C CYS A 53 3.10 -9.39 9.43
N LYS A 54 2.84 -8.15 9.88
CA LYS A 54 3.64 -7.43 10.90
C LYS A 54 5.09 -7.10 10.52
N GLU A 55 5.48 -7.32 9.27
CA GLU A 55 6.77 -6.89 8.74
C GLU A 55 6.92 -5.36 8.74
N GLU A 56 8.14 -4.90 8.96
CA GLU A 56 8.50 -3.49 8.87
C GLU A 56 8.90 -3.15 7.44
N ASN A 57 8.21 -2.15 6.87
CA ASN A 57 8.39 -1.75 5.48
C ASN A 57 8.82 -0.27 5.44
N ASN A 58 9.79 0.06 4.58
CA ASN A 58 10.18 1.45 4.33
C ASN A 58 9.10 2.14 3.49
N LEU A 59 8.66 3.32 3.92
CA LEU A 59 7.59 4.09 3.27
C LEU A 59 7.94 4.52 1.84
N GLU A 60 9.19 4.88 1.57
CA GLU A 60 9.63 5.33 0.25
C GLU A 60 9.79 4.15 -0.71
N GLU A 61 10.43 3.07 -0.24
CA GLU A 61 10.66 1.86 -1.05
C GLU A 61 9.38 1.07 -1.34
N SER A 62 8.41 1.11 -0.41
CA SER A 62 7.12 0.43 -0.58
C SER A 62 6.13 1.19 -1.45
N ARG A 63 6.43 2.42 -1.89
CA ARG A 63 5.58 3.13 -2.86
C ARG A 63 5.91 2.72 -4.27
N LEU A 64 4.90 2.27 -5.00
CA LEU A 64 5.02 2.06 -6.45
C LEU A 64 5.01 3.44 -7.15
N PHE A 65 6.18 4.03 -7.32
CA PHE A 65 6.35 5.14 -8.26
C PHE A 65 6.21 4.59 -9.68
N ARG A 66 5.02 4.73 -10.28
CA ARG A 66 4.91 4.65 -11.74
C ARG A 66 5.36 6.00 -12.30
N SER A 67 6.67 6.14 -12.51
CA SER A 67 7.20 7.22 -13.33
C SER A 67 6.63 7.06 -14.74
N SER A 68 5.66 7.92 -15.08
CA SER A 68 5.12 8.12 -16.43
C SER A 68 6.17 8.64 -17.39
#